data_AF-A0A7C7J560-F1
#
_entry.id   AF-A0A7C7J560-F1
#
_cell.length_a   1.000
_cell.length_b   1.000
_cell.length_c   1.000
_cell.angle_alpha   90.00
_cell.angle_beta   90.00
_cell.angle_gamma   90.00
#
_symmetry.space_group_name_H-M   'P 1'
#
loop_
_entity.id
_entity.type
_entity.pdbx_description
1 polymer ?
#
loop_
_entity_poly.entity_id
_entity_poly.type
_entity_poly.pdbx_seq_one_letter_code
_entity_poly.pdbx_strand_id
1 'polypeptide(L)' 'MYVIMGATGNIGSKLANILLDKREKVKVIGRSAEQLKPFVDRGAATAVGEVSNVGFLTHDQNPSNEGALHPSHPLS' A
#
# COMPACT_ATOMS: atom_id res chain seq x y z
N MET A 1 -0.43 4.84 12.80
CA MET A 1 -0.40 4.16 11.48
C MET A 1 -0.12 5.23 10.44
N TYR A 2 0.87 5.00 9.57
CA TYR A 2 1.23 5.92 8.50
C TYR A 2 0.72 5.39 7.15
N VAL A 3 0.03 6.23 6.39
CA VAL A 3 -0.41 5.91 5.03
C VAL A 3 0.44 6.70 4.05
N ILE A 4 1.15 6.01 3.16
CA ILE A 4 2.05 6.64 2.19
C ILE A 4 1.49 6.44 0.78
N MET A 5 0.98 7.53 0.22
CA MET A 5 0.60 7.60 -1.18
C MET A 5 1.82 7.97 -2.02
N GLY A 6 2.14 7.17 -3.04
CA GLY A 6 3.34 7.38 -3.85
C GLY A 6 4.62 6.81 -3.22
N ALA A 7 4.51 5.69 -2.50
CA ALA A 7 5.64 4.98 -1.88
C ALA A 7 6.72 4.54 -2.89
N THR A 8 6.42 4.49 -4.19
CA THR A 8 7.37 4.15 -5.25
C THR A 8 8.15 5.35 -5.79
N GLY A 9 7.84 6.57 -5.32
CA GLY A 9 8.56 7.79 -5.69
C GLY A 9 9.87 7.99 -4.92
N ASN A 10 10.69 8.96 -5.35
CA ASN A 10 12.01 9.23 -4.76
C ASN A 10 11.98 9.58 -3.26
N ILE A 11 10.94 10.30 -2.80
CA ILE A 11 10.77 10.67 -1.38
C ILE A 11 9.99 9.59 -0.64
N GLY A 12 8.85 9.16 -1.21
CA GLY A 12 7.96 8.17 -0.59
C GLY A 12 8.65 6.86 -0.26
N SER A 13 9.54 6.37 -1.14
CA SER A 13 10.29 5.13 -0.91
C SER A 13 11.21 5.25 0.29
N LYS A 14 12.00 6.33 0.38
CA LYS A 14 12.90 6.59 1.51
C LYS A 14 12.12 6.71 2.82
N LEU A 15 11.02 7.46 2.81
CA LEU A 15 10.17 7.63 3.98
C LEU A 15 9.56 6.29 4.45
N ALA A 16 9.00 5.51 3.52
CA ALA A 16 8.43 4.20 3.81
C ALA A 16 9.47 3.27 4.42
N ASN A 17 10.66 3.22 3.83
CA ASN A 17 11.76 2.41 4.31
C ASN A 17 12.18 2.81 5.74
N ILE A 18 12.37 4.11 6.00
CA ILE A 18 12.73 4.62 7.34
C ILE A 18 11.69 4.24 8.38
N LEU A 19 10.40 4.37 8.08
CA LEU A 19 9.32 4.03 9.01
C LEU A 19 9.25 2.52 9.27
N LEU A 20 9.44 1.69 8.23
CA LEU A 20 9.49 0.24 8.36
C LEU A 20 10.70 -0.22 9.17
N ASP A 21 11.86 0.40 9.01
CA ASP A 21 13.06 0.13 9.82
C ASP A 21 12.84 0.44 11.29
N LYS A 22 12.04 1.48 11.58
CA LYS A 22 11.59 1.82 12.94
C LYS A 22 10.49 0.91 13.48
N ARG A 23 10.07 -0.11 12.72
CA ARG A 23 8.96 -1.02 13.06
C ARG A 23 7.61 -0.32 13.24
N GLU A 24 7.44 0.86 12.63
CA GLU A 24 6.16 1.55 12.63
C GLU A 24 5.14 0.85 11.74
N LYS A 25 3.84 1.00 12.07
CA LYS A 25 2.76 0.48 11.22
C LYS A 25 2.60 1.35 9.97
N VAL A 26 2.97 0.82 8.81
CA VAL A 26 2.93 1.52 7.51
C VAL A 26 1.96 0.82 6.56
N LYS A 27 1.13 1.60 5.88
CA LYS A 27 0.32 1.20 4.72
C LYS A 27 0.78 1.97 3.49
N VAL A 28 1.14 1.27 2.42
CA VAL A 28 1.53 1.92 1.15
C VAL A 28 0.43 1.78 0.12
N ILE A 29 0.16 2.87 -0.59
CA ILE A 29 -0.87 2.96 -1.61
C ILE A 29 -0.21 3.29 -2.95
N GLY A 30 -0.55 2.52 -3.99
CA GLY A 30 0.01 2.69 -5.33
C GLY A 30 -0.79 1.98 -6.41
N ARG A 31 -0.37 2.15 -7.66
CA ARG A 31 -1.10 1.66 -8.83
C ARG A 31 -0.71 0.24 -9.28
N SER A 32 0.46 -0.25 -8.87
CA SER A 32 0.98 -1.55 -9.27
C SER A 32 1.39 -2.35 -8.02
N ALA A 33 0.84 -3.55 -7.89
CA ALA A 33 1.18 -4.48 -6.81
C ALA A 33 2.67 -4.85 -6.84
N GLU A 34 3.25 -5.00 -8.03
CA GLU A 34 4.65 -5.38 -8.24
C GLU A 34 5.60 -4.33 -7.67
N GLN A 35 5.30 -3.05 -7.89
CA GLN A 35 6.12 -1.96 -7.36
C GLN A 35 5.97 -1.79 -5.84
N LEU A 36 4.87 -2.29 -5.26
CA LEU A 36 4.64 -2.24 -3.81
C LEU A 36 5.20 -3.45 -3.06
N LYS A 37 5.48 -4.56 -3.77
CA LYS A 37 5.98 -5.80 -3.19
C LYS A 37 7.19 -5.61 -2.26
N PRO A 38 8.20 -4.78 -2.57
CA PRO A 38 9.34 -4.58 -1.67
C PRO A 38 8.97 -4.02 -0.29
N PHE A 39 7.86 -3.28 -0.18
CA PHE A 39 7.38 -2.77 1.10
C PHE A 39 6.53 -3.82 1.84
N VAL A 40 5.74 -4.62 1.11
CA VAL A 40 4.98 -5.76 1.68
C VAL A 40 5.92 -6.76 2.32
N ASP A 41 7.00 -7.14 1.62
CA ASP A 41 7.99 -8.10 2.08
C ASP A 41 8.67 -7.64 3.40
N ARG A 42 8.59 -6.34 3.70
CA ARG A 42 9.08 -5.72 4.93
C ARG A 42 8.01 -5.51 6.01
N GLY A 43 6.78 -5.95 5.77
CA GLY A 43 5.66 -5.87 6.71
C GLY A 43 4.73 -4.68 6.53
N ALA A 44 4.80 -3.96 5.40
CA ALA A 44 3.82 -2.93 5.09
C ALA A 44 2.48 -3.56 4.67
N ALA A 45 1.37 -2.98 5.14
CA ALA A 45 0.06 -3.21 4.52
C ALA A 45 0.01 -2.51 3.15
N THR A 46 -0.80 -3.01 2.23
CA THR A 46 -0.91 -2.42 0.88
C THR A 46 -2.33 -2.25 0.41
N ALA A 47 -2.52 -1.23 -0.41
CA ALA A 47 -3.72 -1.04 -1.21
C ALA A 47 -3.32 -0.70 -2.64
N VAL A 48 -3.87 -1.44 -3.60
CA VAL A 48 -3.64 -1.21 -5.03
C VAL A 48 -4.86 -0.52 -5.61
N GLY A 49 -4.66 0.69 -6.13
CA GLY A 49 -5.72 1.48 -6.75
C GLY A 49 -5.26 2.89 -7.09
N GLU A 50 -6.13 3.61 -7.79
CA GLU A 50 -5.83 4.96 -8.23
C GLU A 50 -6.25 5.99 -7.18
N VAL A 51 -5.29 6.80 -6.72
CA VAL A 51 -5.51 7.82 -5.67
C VAL A 51 -6.46 8.93 -6.12
N SER A 52 -6.55 9.20 -7.43
CA SER A 52 -7.50 10.16 -8.02
C SER A 52 -8.96 9.68 -7.94
N ASN A 53 -9.18 8.38 -7.70
CA ASN A 53 -10.51 7.82 -7.49
C ASN A 53 -10.93 8.02 -6.02
N VAL A 54 -11.82 8.99 -5.79
CA VAL A 54 -12.36 9.31 -4.46
C VAL A 54 -13.02 8.10 -3.79
N GLY A 55 -13.61 7.18 -4.57
CA GLY A 55 -14.19 5.95 -4.06
C GLY A 55 -13.16 4.99 -3.45
N PHE A 56 -11.96 4.93 -4.04
CA PHE A 56 -10.85 4.11 -3.53
C PHE A 56 -10.30 4.65 -2.21
N LEU A 57 -10.17 5.98 -2.09
CA LEU A 57 -9.75 6.62 -0.84
C LEU A 57 -10.77 6.47 0.29
N THR A 58 -12.06 6.37 -0.03
CA THR A 58 -13.11 6.26 1.00
C THR A 58 -13.24 4.82 1.52
N HIS A 59 -13.01 3.81 0.66
CA HIS A 59 -13.16 2.40 1.03
C HIS A 59 -11.94 1.83 1.78
N ASP A 60 -10.74 2.32 1.47
CA ASP A 60 -9.47 1.78 1.99
C ASP A 60 -9.08 2.32 3.39
N GLN A 61 -9.71 3.42 3.82
CA GLN A 61 -9.49 4.03 5.14
C GLN A 61 -10.41 3.43 6.22
N ASN A 62 -11.30 2.50 5.86
CA ASN A 62 -12.15 1.79 6.81
C ASN A 62 -11.41 0.54 7.37
N PRO A 63 -11.05 0.50 8.67
CA PRO A 63 -10.30 -0.61 9.26
C PRO A 63 -11.05 -1.96 9.26
N SER A 64 -12.31 -2.00 8.86
CA SER A 64 -13.10 -3.24 8.75
C SER A 64 -12.86 -4.02 7.45
N ASN A 65 -12.10 -3.49 6.47
CA ASN A 65 -12.03 -4.04 5.10
C ASN A 65 -10.66 -4.66 4.72
N GLU A 66 -9.84 -5.06 5.70
CA GLU A 66 -8.46 -5.54 5.50
C GLU A 66 -8.29 -6.83 4.66
N GLY A 67 -9.38 -7.39 4.09
CA GLY A 67 -9.38 -8.62 3.30
C GLY A 67 -9.80 -8.50 1.82
N ALA A 68 -10.10 -7.30 1.30
CA ALA A 68 -10.85 -7.20 0.04
C ALA A 68 -10.05 -7.05 -1.27
N LEU A 69 -8.72 -6.98 -1.27
CA LEU A 69 -7.97 -6.71 -2.51
C LEU A 69 -6.75 -7.61 -2.68
N HIS A 70 -7.01 -8.91 -2.85
CA HIS A 70 -6.07 -9.81 -3.53
C HIS A 70 -6.74 -10.26 -4.84
N PRO A 71 -6.38 -9.69 -6.01
CA PRO A 71 -6.82 -10.26 -7.28
C PRO A 71 -6.10 -11.60 -7.44
N SER A 72 -6.77 -12.67 -7.03
CA SER A 72 -6.45 -14.03 -7.44
C SER A 72 -6.66 -14.09 -8.95
N HIS A 73 -5.57 -14.00 -9.71
CA HIS A 73 -5.53 -14.49 -11.09
C HIS A 73 -5.49 -16.03 -11.03
N PRO A 74 -6.51 -16.76 -11.52
CA PRO A 74 -6.26 -18.09 -12.04
C PRO A 74 -5.69 -17.94 -13.46
N LEU A 75 -4.46 -18.43 -13.64
CA LEU A 75 -3.95 -18.78 -14.97
C LEU A 75 -4.91 -19.80 -15.60
N SER A 76 -5.43 -19.48 -16.78
CA SER A 76 -5.96 -20.43 -17.76
C SER A 76 -5.68 -19.88 -19.14
#